data_AF-A0A380E014-F1
#
_entry.id   AF-A0A380E014-F1
#
_cell.length_a   1.000
_cell.length_b   1.000
_cell.length_c   1.000
_cell.angle_alpha   90.00
_cell.angle_beta   90.00
_cell.angle_gamma   90.00
#
_symmetry.space_group_name_H-M   'P 1'
#
loop_
_entity.id
_entity.type
_entity.pdbx_description
1 polymer ?
#
loop_
_entity_poly.entity_id
_entity_poly.type
_entity_poly.pdbx_seq_one_letter_code
_entity_poly.pdbx_strand_id
1 'polypeptide(L)'
;MTSQNPEVNYEALAKYGRDLVEEVRQGKMDPVIGRDEEIRNTIRILSRKTKNNPVLIGEPGVGKTAIVEGLAQRIVKKDVPESLLDKTVFGVRFKCISSWR
;
A
#
# COMPACT_ATOMS: atom_id res chain seq x y z
N MET A 1 21.34 -6.63 14.27
CA MET A 1 20.56 -6.60 15.52
C MET A 1 19.16 -7.03 15.17
N THR A 2 18.85 -8.29 15.47
CA THR A 2 17.70 -9.02 14.93
C THR A 2 16.54 -8.95 15.91
N SER A 3 15.37 -8.58 15.39
CA SER A 3 14.02 -8.92 15.86
C SER A 3 13.80 -9.03 17.38
N GLN A 4 13.12 -8.06 17.97
CA GLN A 4 12.40 -8.27 19.23
C GLN A 4 10.91 -8.01 18.98
N ASN A 5 10.16 -9.11 18.95
CA ASN A 5 8.71 -9.25 18.84
C ASN A 5 8.03 -8.83 17.51
N PRO A 6 7.74 -9.77 16.60
CA PRO A 6 6.86 -9.50 15.45
C PRO A 6 5.46 -9.07 15.89
N GLU A 7 4.99 -9.51 17.06
CA GLU A 7 3.67 -9.14 17.61
C GLU A 7 3.59 -7.65 17.99
N VAL A 8 4.63 -7.12 18.64
CA VAL A 8 4.71 -5.69 19.01
C VAL A 8 4.83 -4.80 17.75
N ASN A 9 5.55 -5.28 16.73
CA ASN A 9 5.63 -4.58 15.44
C ASN A 9 4.29 -4.62 14.68
N TYR A 10 3.53 -5.72 14.78
CA TYR A 10 2.18 -5.81 14.22
C TYR A 10 1.21 -4.89 14.94
N GLU A 11 1.26 -4.82 16.28
CA GLU A 11 0.46 -3.88 17.06
C GLU A 11 0.77 -2.42 16.71
N ALA A 12 2.04 -2.06 16.52
CA ALA A 12 2.41 -0.72 16.07
C ALA A 12 1.87 -0.40 14.66
N LEU A 13 1.96 -1.34 13.72
CA LEU A 13 1.42 -1.19 12.38
C LEU A 13 -0.12 -1.13 12.36
N ALA A 14 -0.80 -1.92 13.21
CA ALA A 14 -2.25 -1.86 13.36
C ALA A 14 -2.72 -0.56 14.03
N LYS A 15 -1.91 -0.01 14.94
CA LYS A 15 -2.22 1.23 15.68
C LYS A 15 -2.03 2.49 14.84
N TYR A 16 -1.10 2.48 13.89
CA TYR A 16 -0.74 3.65 13.07
C TYR A 16 -0.98 3.49 11.57
N GLY A 17 -1.32 2.30 11.12
CA GLY A 17 -1.54 1.95 9.72
C GLY A 17 -2.96 1.49 9.43
N ARG A 18 -3.33 1.53 8.16
CA ARG A 18 -4.57 0.95 7.62
C ARG A 18 -4.21 -0.19 6.67
N ASP A 19 -4.90 -1.32 6.79
CA ASP A 19 -4.76 -2.41 5.82
C ASP A 19 -5.65 -2.14 4.61
N LEU A 20 -5.02 -1.70 3.51
CA LEU A 20 -5.73 -1.37 2.27
C LEU A 20 -6.25 -2.61 1.55
N VAL A 21 -5.58 -3.76 1.69
CA VAL A 21 -6.01 -5.00 1.05
C VAL A 21 -7.27 -5.53 1.72
N GLU A 22 -7.31 -5.45 3.04
CA GLU A 22 -8.49 -5.83 3.82
C GLU A 22 -9.67 -4.88 3.58
N GLU A 23 -9.43 -3.56 3.51
CA GLU A 23 -10.47 -2.58 3.15
C GLU A 23 -11.09 -2.86 1.77
N VAL A 24 -10.28 -3.26 0.78
CA VAL A 24 -10.78 -3.70 -0.54
C VAL A 24 -11.59 -4.98 -0.43
N ARG A 25 -11.11 -5.99 0.31
CA ARG A 25 -11.84 -7.26 0.48
C ARG A 25 -13.22 -7.04 1.10
N GLN A 26 -13.33 -6.07 1.99
CA GLN A 26 -14.58 -5.67 2.64
C GLN A 26 -15.46 -4.78 1.74
N GLY A 27 -15.01 -4.43 0.53
CA GLY A 27 -15.76 -3.59 -0.41
C GLY A 27 -15.87 -2.12 0.02
N LYS A 28 -14.99 -1.65 0.91
CA LYS A 28 -15.01 -0.28 1.46
C LYS A 28 -14.33 0.76 0.56
N MET A 29 -13.62 0.32 -0.47
CA MET A 29 -12.90 1.20 -1.40
C MET A 29 -13.56 1.21 -2.77
N ASP A 30 -13.74 2.41 -3.32
CA ASP A 30 -14.25 2.61 -4.67
C ASP A 30 -13.27 2.08 -5.74
N PRO A 31 -13.75 1.52 -6.85
CA PRO A 31 -12.89 1.05 -7.93
C PRO A 31 -12.07 2.20 -8.52
N VAL A 32 -10.76 1.98 -8.68
CA VAL A 32 -9.88 2.98 -9.27
C VAL A 32 -9.96 2.91 -10.79
N ILE A 33 -10.29 4.04 -11.43
CA ILE A 33 -10.49 4.15 -12.88
C ILE A 33 -9.35 4.98 -13.50
N GLY A 34 -8.83 4.54 -14.65
CA GLY A 34 -7.93 5.35 -15.48
C GLY A 34 -6.49 5.48 -14.98
N ARG A 35 -6.04 4.60 -14.07
CA ARG A 35 -4.67 4.57 -13.52
C ARG A 35 -3.92 3.26 -13.78
N ASP A 36 -4.35 2.54 -14.82
CA ASP A 36 -3.89 1.17 -15.06
C ASP A 36 -2.41 1.07 -15.41
N GLU A 37 -1.86 2.08 -16.08
CA GLU A 37 -0.45 2.14 -16.46
C GLU A 37 0.43 2.37 -15.24
N GLU A 38 0.09 3.33 -14.38
CA GLU A 38 0.84 3.66 -13.17
C GLU A 38 0.81 2.50 -12.18
N ILE A 39 -0.35 1.85 -12.00
CA ILE A 39 -0.49 0.65 -11.16
C ILE A 39 0.39 -0.48 -11.71
N ARG A 40 0.35 -0.74 -13.02
CA ARG A 40 1.17 -1.78 -13.66
C ARG A 40 2.67 -1.50 -13.52
N ASN A 41 3.09 -0.24 -13.67
CA ASN A 41 4.48 0.16 -13.48
C ASN A 41 4.92 -0.05 -12.01
N THR A 42 4.06 0.28 -11.06
CA THR A 42 4.30 0.06 -9.62
C THR A 42 4.51 -1.43 -9.32
N ILE A 43 3.63 -2.30 -9.81
CA ILE A 43 3.75 -3.77 -9.72
C ILE A 43 5.09 -4.25 -10.30
N ARG A 44 5.43 -3.75 -11.50
CA ARG A 44 6.67 -4.09 -12.19
C ARG A 44 7.91 -3.68 -11.40
N ILE A 45 7.90 -2.51 -10.74
CA ILE A 45 9.02 -2.05 -9.92
C ILE A 45 9.16 -2.91 -8.66
N LEU A 46 8.05 -3.17 -7.96
CA LEU A 46 8.02 -4.01 -6.76
C LEU A 46 8.51 -5.44 -7.00
N SER A 47 8.33 -5.95 -8.22
CA SER A 47 8.74 -7.31 -8.62
C SER A 47 10.23 -7.42 -8.99
N ARG A 48 11.01 -6.33 -8.94
CA ARG A 48 12.45 -6.36 -9.26
C ARG A 48 13.26 -6.93 -8.10
N LYS A 49 14.41 -7.53 -8.40
CA LYS A 49 15.36 -8.02 -7.39
C LYS A 49 16.08 -6.90 -6.64
N THR A 50 16.31 -5.76 -7.28
CA THR A 50 17.03 -4.61 -6.71
C THR A 50 16.29 -3.31 -7.01
N LYS A 51 16.39 -2.32 -6.10
CA LYS A 51 15.72 -1.01 -6.20
C LYS A 51 14.21 -1.14 -6.47
N ASN A 52 13.56 -2.01 -5.70
CA ASN A 52 12.15 -2.36 -5.87
C ASN A 52 11.18 -1.41 -5.16
N ASN A 53 11.63 -0.26 -4.68
CA ASN A 53 10.81 0.71 -3.97
C ASN A 53 10.33 1.82 -4.94
N PRO A 54 9.09 1.75 -5.45
CA PRO A 54 8.55 2.80 -6.31
C PRO A 54 8.28 4.07 -5.49
N VAL A 55 8.55 5.24 -6.09
CA VAL A 55 8.21 6.54 -5.52
C VAL A 55 7.28 7.25 -6.49
N LEU A 56 6.06 7.55 -6.04
CA LEU A 56 5.05 8.24 -6.84
C LEU A 56 5.22 9.77 -6.72
N ILE A 57 5.67 10.40 -7.81
CA ILE A 57 5.92 11.85 -7.89
C ILE A 57 4.81 12.50 -8.72
N GLY A 58 4.44 13.73 -8.38
CA GLY A 58 3.34 14.46 -9.01
C GLY A 58 2.83 15.60 -8.12
N GLU A 59 1.98 16.45 -8.68
CA GLU A 59 1.36 17.57 -7.97
C GLU A 59 0.42 17.09 -6.85
N PRO A 60 0.18 17.91 -5.81
CA PRO A 60 -0.85 17.59 -4.83
C PRO A 60 -2.22 17.48 -5.50
N GLY A 61 -3.02 16.48 -5.11
CA GLY A 61 -4.38 16.30 -5.64
C GLY A 61 -4.50 15.39 -6.88
N VAL A 62 -3.40 14.99 -7.52
CA VAL A 62 -3.45 14.11 -8.72
C VAL A 62 -3.91 12.66 -8.47
N GLY A 63 -4.17 12.30 -7.21
CA GLY A 63 -4.64 10.96 -6.85
C GLY A 63 -3.54 9.92 -6.70
N LYS A 64 -2.36 10.29 -6.20
CA LYS A 64 -1.28 9.31 -5.89
C LYS A 64 -1.74 8.19 -4.95
N THR A 65 -2.62 8.52 -4.01
CA THR A 65 -3.24 7.55 -3.11
C THR A 65 -4.07 6.52 -3.86
N ALA A 66 -4.83 6.95 -4.88
CA ALA A 66 -5.64 6.06 -5.71
C ALA A 66 -4.78 5.02 -6.45
N ILE A 67 -3.52 5.32 -6.80
CA ILE A 67 -2.61 4.32 -7.39
C ILE A 67 -2.31 3.19 -6.40
N VAL A 68 -2.13 3.51 -5.11
CA VAL A 68 -1.87 2.53 -4.05
C VAL A 68 -3.13 1.73 -3.72
N GLU A 69 -4.29 2.37 -3.72
CA GLU A 69 -5.58 1.71 -3.54
C GLU A 69 -5.88 0.76 -4.71
N GLY A 70 -5.56 1.17 -5.94
CA GLY A 70 -5.67 0.34 -7.13
C GLY A 70 -4.70 -0.84 -7.13
N LEU A 71 -3.49 -0.68 -6.57
CA LEU A 71 -2.59 -1.80 -6.32
C LEU A 71 -3.21 -2.82 -5.38
N ALA A 72 -3.81 -2.39 -4.26
CA ALA A 72 -4.50 -3.27 -3.32
C ALA A 72 -5.67 -4.01 -4.02
N GLN A 73 -6.42 -3.33 -4.88
CA GLN A 73 -7.48 -3.94 -5.70
C GLN A 73 -6.95 -5.05 -6.61
N ARG A 74 -5.82 -4.84 -7.27
CA ARG A 74 -5.22 -5.87 -8.13
C ARG A 74 -4.71 -7.07 -7.35
N ILE A 75 -4.16 -6.86 -6.15
CA ILE A 75 -3.76 -7.96 -5.27
C ILE A 75 -4.98 -8.81 -4.88
N VAL A 76 -6.09 -8.19 -4.47
CA VAL A 76 -7.34 -8.91 -4.13
C VAL A 76 -7.91 -9.66 -5.33
N LYS A 77 -7.87 -9.05 -6.53
CA LYS A 77 -8.28 -9.69 -7.79
C LYS A 77 -7.32 -10.77 -8.29
N LYS A 78 -6.18 -10.98 -7.63
CA LYS A 78 -5.09 -11.86 -8.07
C LYS A 78 -4.54 -11.51 -9.46
N ASP A 79 -4.63 -10.23 -9.85
CA ASP A 79 -4.07 -9.67 -11.09
C ASP A 79 -2.67 -9.07 -10.83
N VAL A 80 -1.79 -9.88 -10.24
CA VAL A 80 -0.41 -9.52 -9.88
C VAL A 80 0.49 -10.75 -10.06
N PRO A 81 1.80 -10.55 -10.30
CA PRO A 81 2.76 -11.66 -10.32
C PRO A 81 2.83 -12.36 -8.96
N GLU A 82 3.26 -13.63 -8.97
CA GLU A 82 3.34 -14.49 -7.78
C GLU A 82 4.12 -13.86 -6.61
N SER A 83 5.14 -13.05 -6.91
CA SER A 83 5.91 -12.32 -5.89
C SER A 83 5.06 -11.38 -5.02
N LEU A 84 3.94 -10.89 -5.56
CA LEU A 84 3.01 -9.96 -4.93
C LEU A 84 1.66 -10.60 -4.60
N LEU A 85 1.47 -11.88 -4.93
CA LEU A 85 0.28 -12.62 -4.56
C LEU A 85 0.18 -12.70 -3.04
N ASP A 86 -1.03 -12.49 -2.51
CA ASP A 86 -1.35 -12.56 -1.08
C ASP A 86 -0.51 -11.62 -0.18
N LYS A 87 0.12 -10.59 -0.74
CA LYS A 87 0.81 -9.56 0.04
C LYS A 87 -0.17 -8.53 0.60
N THR A 88 0.10 -8.04 1.80
CA THR A 88 -0.70 -6.99 2.44
C THR A 88 -0.08 -5.61 2.18
N VAL A 89 -0.92 -4.61 1.92
CA VAL A 89 -0.48 -3.21 1.73
C VAL A 89 -0.97 -2.39 2.92
N PHE A 90 -0.01 -1.85 3.69
CA PHE A 90 -0.31 -0.96 4.82
C PHE A 90 -0.15 0.50 4.41
N GLY A 91 -1.21 1.28 4.55
CA GLY A 91 -1.19 2.73 4.43
C GLY A 91 -0.90 3.36 5.79
N VAL A 92 0.29 3.93 5.97
CA VAL A 92 0.63 4.71 7.18
C VAL A 92 0.35 6.18 6.92
N ARG A 93 -0.45 6.81 7.77
CA ARG A 93 -0.62 8.28 7.78
C ARG A 93 -0.07 8.84 9.08
N PHE A 94 1.01 9.60 8.97
CA PHE A 94 1.49 10.43 10.09
C PHE A 94 0.59 11.67 10.22
N LYS A 95 -0.63 11.47 10.70
CA LYS A 95 -1.52 12.56 11.11
C LYS A 95 -1.97 12.34 12.56
N CYS A 96 -1.03 12.55 13.47
CA CYS A 96 -1.27 13.06 14.83
C CYS A 96 0.08 13.14 15.57
N ILE A 97 0.81 14.23 15.34
CA ILE A 97 1.56 14.90 16.40
C ILE A 97 1.00 16.32 16.43
N SER A 98 -0.25 16.44 16.87
CA SER A 98 -0.85 17.71 17.26
C SER A 98 -1.18 17.62 18.73
N SER A 99 -0.13 17.49 19.53
CA SER A 99 -0.08 17.90 20.94
C SER A 99 1.39 18.00 21.35
N TRP A 100 2.15 18.85 20.66
CA TRP A 100 3.27 19.52 21.31
C TRP A 100 2.69 20.85 21.80
N ARG A 101 2.27 20.85 23.05
CA ARG A 101 2.19 22.04 23.88
C ARG A 101 3.08 21.80 25.08
#